data_AF-A0A4R7LYD4-F1
#
_entry.id   AF-A0A4R7LYD4-F1
#
_cell.length_a   1.000
_cell.length_b   1.000
_cell.length_c   1.000
_cell.angle_alpha   90.00
_cell.angle_beta   90.00
_cell.angle_gamma   90.00
#
_symmetry.space_group_name_H-M   'P 1'
#
loop_
_entity.id
_entity.type
_entity.pdbx_description
1 polymer ?
#
loop_
_entity_poly.entity_id
_entity_poly.type
_entity_poly.pdbx_seq_one_letter_code
_entity_poly.pdbx_strand_id
1 'polypeptide(L)'
;MFASMPKVVSQSGIHFTVQTVETTDEHVLIRVRSAEMRPGRHHTSAVFPAIADEPLTLSDAHGTSTPMIQSSSASGLFLGIVDVAYSLSQGLDLSSPLTLSSANARLTFRI
;
A
#
# COMPACT_ATOMS: atom_id res chain seq x y z
N MET A 1 -9.89 16.95 0.98
CA MET A 1 -9.31 15.79 0.27
C MET A 1 -8.07 16.27 -0.46
N PHE A 2 -6.89 15.80 -0.04
CA PHE A 2 -5.62 16.11 -0.68
C PHE A 2 -5.05 14.82 -1.24
N ALA A 3 -4.63 14.85 -2.52
CA ALA A 3 -3.90 13.77 -3.15
C ALA A 3 -2.51 14.28 -3.49
N SER A 4 -1.47 13.62 -2.96
CA SER A 4 -0.08 13.94 -3.32
C SER A 4 0.54 12.81 -4.13
N MET A 5 1.58 13.15 -4.91
CA MET A 5 2.43 12.16 -5.56
C MET A 5 3.60 11.84 -4.61
N PRO A 6 3.61 10.66 -4.00
CA PRO A 6 4.59 10.34 -2.98
C PRO A 6 5.98 10.13 -3.59
N LYS A 7 7.01 10.57 -2.87
CA LYS A 7 8.41 10.31 -3.22
C LYS A 7 8.89 9.06 -2.50
N VAL A 8 9.23 8.03 -3.27
CA VAL A 8 9.84 6.80 -2.73
C VAL A 8 11.25 7.11 -2.20
N VAL A 9 11.52 6.67 -0.97
CA VAL A 9 12.81 6.84 -0.28
C VAL A 9 13.63 5.56 -0.39
N SER A 10 13.01 4.41 -0.14
CA SER A 10 13.66 3.10 -0.22
C SER A 10 12.63 1.99 -0.45
N GLN A 11 13.09 0.86 -0.99
CA GLN A 11 12.25 -0.30 -1.27
C GLN A 11 13.06 -1.59 -1.21
N SER A 12 12.43 -2.67 -0.74
CA SER A 12 12.95 -4.03 -0.81
C SER A 12 11.83 -5.07 -0.85
N GLY A 13 12.14 -6.29 -1.32
CA GLY A 13 11.17 -7.37 -1.47
C GLY A 13 10.31 -7.20 -2.72
N ILE A 14 9.00 -7.48 -2.60
CA ILE A 14 8.05 -7.34 -3.71
C ILE A 14 8.07 -5.91 -4.27
N HIS A 15 8.21 -5.78 -5.59
CA HIS A 15 8.24 -4.51 -6.27
C HIS A 15 6.83 -3.96 -6.55
N PHE A 16 6.51 -2.86 -5.86
CA PHE A 16 5.32 -2.04 -6.08
C PHE A 16 5.67 -0.55 -5.98
N THR A 17 4.81 0.30 -6.51
CA THR A 17 4.95 1.76 -6.46
C THR A 17 3.76 2.36 -5.73
N VAL A 18 3.96 3.42 -4.96
CA VAL A 18 2.84 4.20 -4.42
C VAL A 18 2.47 5.25 -5.46
N GLN A 19 1.21 5.25 -5.92
CA GLN A 19 0.75 6.15 -6.97
C GLN A 19 0.12 7.41 -6.37
N THR A 20 -0.75 7.24 -5.39
CA THR A 20 -1.43 8.33 -4.70
C THR A 20 -1.62 8.00 -3.24
N VAL A 21 -1.59 9.03 -2.41
CA VAL A 21 -2.02 8.95 -1.03
C VAL A 21 -3.14 9.96 -0.83
N GLU A 22 -4.25 9.50 -0.30
CA GLU A 22 -5.41 10.30 0.01
C GLU A 22 -5.68 10.23 1.50
N THR A 23 -5.87 11.39 2.12
CA THR A 23 -6.12 11.51 3.55
C THR A 23 -7.52 12.09 3.79
N THR A 24 -8.26 11.42 4.67
CA THR A 24 -9.51 11.90 5.28
C THR A 24 -9.28 12.15 6.77
N ASP A 25 -10.32 12.53 7.51
CA ASP A 25 -10.22 12.77 8.94
C ASP A 25 -9.94 11.47 9.74
N GLU A 26 -10.41 10.33 9.23
CA GLU A 26 -10.37 9.04 9.95
C GLU A 26 -9.44 8.01 9.30
N HIS A 27 -9.16 8.17 8.02
CA HIS A 27 -8.48 7.17 7.21
C HIS A 27 -7.44 7.78 6.29
N VAL A 28 -6.39 6.99 6.04
CA VAL A 28 -5.49 7.18 4.91
C VAL A 28 -5.69 6.05 3.91
N LEU A 29 -5.92 6.42 2.65
CA LEU A 29 -6.05 5.52 1.53
C LEU A 29 -4.78 5.65 0.68
N ILE A 30 -4.15 4.52 0.40
CA ILE A 30 -2.92 4.46 -0.38
C ILE A 30 -3.18 3.60 -1.60
N ARG A 31 -3.06 4.20 -2.78
CA ARG A 31 -3.08 3.47 -4.03
C ARG A 31 -1.67 3.01 -4.36
N VAL A 32 -1.50 1.71 -4.51
CA VAL A 32 -0.25 1.12 -4.99
C VAL A 32 -0.44 0.43 -6.33
N ARG A 33 0.64 0.34 -7.10
CA ARG A 33 0.71 -0.47 -8.31
C ARG A 33 1.80 -1.50 -8.18
N SER A 34 1.43 -2.77 -8.19
CA SER A 34 2.38 -3.87 -8.22
C SER A 34 2.87 -4.09 -9.64
N ALA A 35 4.18 -4.22 -9.81
CA ALA A 35 4.78 -4.67 -11.07
C ALA A 35 4.77 -6.21 -11.16
N GLU A 36 4.75 -6.87 -10.02
CA GLU A 36 4.75 -8.33 -9.92
C GLU A 36 3.32 -8.86 -9.85
N MET A 37 3.08 -9.93 -10.62
CA MET A 37 1.80 -10.63 -10.67
C MET A 37 1.99 -12.06 -10.20
N ARG A 38 1.02 -12.61 -9.47
CA ARG A 38 1.00 -14.00 -9.02
C ARG A 38 -0.15 -14.76 -9.67
N PRO A 39 0.03 -16.06 -9.98
CA PRO A 39 -1.06 -16.91 -10.46
C PRO A 39 -2.14 -17.08 -9.39
N GLY A 40 -3.41 -17.03 -9.81
CA GLY A 40 -4.60 -17.24 -9.02
C GLY A 40 -4.57 -18.56 -8.24
N ARG A 41 -4.95 -18.53 -6.96
CA ARG A 41 -5.01 -19.75 -6.11
C ARG A 41 -5.98 -20.81 -6.63
N HIS A 42 -7.08 -20.40 -7.27
CA HIS A 42 -8.14 -21.29 -7.74
C HIS A 42 -8.15 -21.52 -9.25
N HIS A 43 -7.59 -20.59 -10.02
CA HIS A 43 -7.48 -20.68 -11.47
C HIS A 43 -6.10 -20.21 -11.88
N THR A 44 -5.27 -21.12 -12.39
CA THR A 44 -3.89 -20.85 -12.81
C THR A 44 -3.79 -19.86 -13.98
N SER A 45 -4.88 -19.66 -14.72
CA SER A 45 -5.00 -18.64 -15.76
C SER A 45 -5.37 -17.25 -15.24
N ALA A 46 -5.89 -17.15 -14.01
CA ALA A 46 -6.11 -15.87 -13.37
C ALA A 46 -4.76 -15.35 -12.82
N VAL A 47 -4.56 -14.04 -12.88
CA VAL A 47 -3.40 -13.37 -12.28
C VAL A 47 -3.87 -12.26 -11.38
N PHE A 48 -3.17 -12.06 -10.26
CA PHE A 48 -3.46 -11.00 -9.31
C PHE A 48 -2.18 -10.25 -8.91
N PRO A 49 -2.27 -8.98 -8.50
CA PRO A 49 -1.10 -8.21 -8.06
C PRO A 49 -0.47 -8.87 -6.83
N ALA A 50 0.84 -9.12 -6.85
CA ALA A 50 1.52 -9.85 -5.77
C ALA A 50 1.31 -9.21 -4.38
N ILE A 51 1.19 -7.88 -4.35
CA ILE A 51 1.01 -7.09 -3.14
C ILE A 51 -0.43 -7.15 -2.56
N ALA A 52 -1.42 -7.61 -3.33
CA ALA A 52 -2.82 -7.62 -2.90
C ALA A 52 -3.11 -8.60 -1.75
N ASP A 53 -2.32 -9.69 -1.67
CA ASP A 53 -2.41 -10.74 -0.66
C ASP A 53 -1.51 -10.48 0.56
N GLU A 54 -0.71 -9.39 0.56
CA GLU A 54 0.24 -9.12 1.62
C GLU A 54 -0.44 -8.38 2.79
N PRO A 55 -0.25 -8.82 4.05
CA PRO A 55 -0.77 -8.13 5.22
C PRO A 55 0.09 -6.90 5.52
N LEU A 56 -0.05 -5.87 4.69
CA LEU A 56 0.75 -4.66 4.81
C LEU A 56 0.39 -3.88 6.07
N THR A 57 1.40 -3.57 6.89
CA THR A 57 1.32 -2.62 8.00
C THR A 57 1.86 -1.27 7.53
N LEU A 58 1.15 -0.20 7.88
CA LEU A 58 1.62 1.17 7.69
C LEU A 58 2.27 1.65 8.99
N SER A 59 3.48 2.20 8.93
CA SER A 59 4.17 2.79 10.08
C SER A 59 4.79 4.13 9.78
N ASP A 60 4.91 4.99 10.78
CA ASP A 60 5.63 6.27 10.70
C ASP A 60 7.09 6.14 11.19
N ALA A 61 7.84 7.25 11.16
CA ALA A 61 9.22 7.28 11.64
C ALA A 61 9.34 7.26 13.18
N HIS A 62 8.25 7.50 13.90
CA HIS A 62 8.19 7.56 15.36
C HIS A 62 7.84 6.19 15.99
N GLY A 63 7.55 5.19 15.16
CA GLY A 63 7.25 3.82 15.59
C GLY A 63 5.75 3.53 15.74
N THR A 64 4.88 4.49 15.44
CA THR A 64 3.43 4.24 15.38
C THR A 64 3.15 3.35 14.18
N SER A 65 2.32 2.34 14.36
CA SER A 65 1.93 1.44 13.28
C SER A 65 0.47 1.08 13.34
N THR A 66 -0.12 0.84 12.18
CA THR A 66 -1.52 0.48 12.03
C THR A 66 -1.66 -0.62 10.97
N PRO A 67 -2.41 -1.70 11.26
CA PRO A 67 -2.64 -2.74 10.28
C PRO A 67 -3.58 -2.24 9.18
N MET A 68 -3.45 -2.83 7.99
CA MET A 68 -4.39 -2.60 6.91
C MET A 68 -5.79 -3.05 7.34
N ILE A 69 -6.78 -2.17 7.20
CA ILE A 69 -8.18 -2.48 7.54
C ILE A 69 -8.95 -2.99 6.32
N GLN A 70 -8.54 -2.60 5.11
CA GLN A 70 -9.17 -2.99 3.87
C GLN A 70 -8.17 -2.95 2.72
N SER A 71 -8.31 -3.90 1.80
CA SER A 71 -7.67 -3.86 0.49
C SER A 71 -8.70 -4.10 -0.62
N SER A 72 -8.46 -3.53 -1.79
CA SER A 72 -9.21 -3.80 -3.01
C SER A 72 -8.25 -3.79 -4.19
N SER A 73 -8.46 -4.67 -5.17
CA SER A 73 -7.62 -4.73 -6.37
C SER A 73 -8.45 -4.56 -7.63
N ALA A 74 -7.91 -3.82 -8.59
CA ALA A 74 -8.57 -3.56 -9.86
C ALA A 74 -8.29 -4.66 -10.89
N SER A 75 -9.20 -4.80 -11.86
CA SER A 75 -9.11 -5.75 -12.97
C SER A 75 -9.12 -5.04 -14.33
N GLY A 76 -8.92 -5.81 -15.41
CA GLY A 76 -8.92 -5.28 -16.78
C GLY A 76 -7.76 -4.31 -17.04
N LEU A 77 -8.04 -3.14 -17.62
CA LEU A 77 -7.03 -2.12 -17.96
C LEU A 77 -6.27 -1.57 -16.75
N PHE A 78 -6.85 -1.72 -15.56
CA PHE A 78 -6.29 -1.24 -14.30
C PHE A 78 -5.65 -2.36 -13.46
N LEU A 79 -5.48 -3.55 -14.06
CA LEU A 79 -4.79 -4.67 -13.42
C LEU A 79 -3.41 -4.23 -12.90
N GLY A 80 -3.10 -4.65 -11.67
CA GLY A 80 -1.89 -4.25 -10.96
C GLY A 80 -2.13 -3.15 -9.92
N ILE A 81 -3.26 -2.42 -10.00
CA ILE A 81 -3.62 -1.41 -8.99
C ILE A 81 -4.27 -2.10 -7.78
N VAL A 82 -3.79 -1.73 -6.59
CA VAL A 82 -4.34 -2.14 -5.30
C VAL A 82 -4.54 -0.88 -4.45
N ASP A 83 -5.75 -0.69 -3.96
CA ASP A 83 -6.08 0.36 -2.98
C ASP A 83 -6.07 -0.28 -1.60
N VAL A 84 -5.32 0.30 -0.67
CA VAL A 84 -5.24 -0.15 0.73
C VAL A 84 -5.63 1.00 1.67
N ALA A 85 -6.35 0.68 2.73
CA ALA A 85 -6.82 1.66 3.70
C ALA A 85 -6.31 1.34 5.11
N TYR A 86 -6.06 2.42 5.87
CA TYR A 86 -5.57 2.38 7.24
C TYR A 86 -6.33 3.39 8.10
N SER A 87 -6.55 3.06 9.38
CA SER A 87 -7.14 4.00 10.34
C SER A 87 -6.09 4.95 10.90
N LEU A 88 -6.45 6.23 11.02
CA LEU A 88 -5.65 7.27 11.67
C LEU A 88 -5.89 7.37 13.19
N SER A 89 -6.81 6.57 13.74
CA SER A 89 -7.13 6.56 15.18
C SER A 89 -5.94 6.29 16.11
N GLN A 90 -4.88 5.66 15.58
CA GLN A 90 -3.64 5.37 16.31
C GLN A 90 -2.66 6.55 16.36
N GLY A 91 -3.01 7.72 15.79
CA GLY A 91 -2.17 8.92 15.85
C GLY A 91 -0.97 8.89 14.91
N LEU A 92 -1.11 8.27 13.75
CA LEU A 92 -0.03 8.10 12.78
C LEU A 92 0.46 9.46 12.24
N ASP A 93 1.78 9.72 12.31
CA ASP A 93 2.34 10.97 11.83
C ASP A 93 2.61 10.95 10.32
N LEU A 94 1.68 11.54 9.56
CA LEU A 94 1.74 11.68 8.11
C LEU A 94 2.76 12.73 7.61
N SER A 95 3.32 13.55 8.50
CA SER A 95 4.36 14.53 8.13
C SER A 95 5.75 13.92 8.03
N SER A 96 5.95 12.76 8.66
CA SER A 96 7.17 11.97 8.60
C SER A 96 7.15 10.95 7.44
N PRO A 97 8.31 10.38 7.06
CA PRO A 97 8.32 9.27 6.11
C PRO A 97 7.48 8.10 6.61
N LEU A 98 6.61 7.60 5.74
CA LEU A 98 5.76 6.45 6.00
C LEU A 98 6.37 5.19 5.40
N THR A 99 6.15 4.05 6.05
CA THR A 99 6.63 2.75 5.59
C THR A 99 5.46 1.79 5.47
N LEU A 100 5.27 1.22 4.28
CA LEU A 100 4.45 0.03 4.06
C LEU A 100 5.35 -1.20 4.21
N SER A 101 4.95 -2.16 5.04
CA SER A 101 5.76 -3.35 5.26
C SER A 101 4.93 -4.62 5.50
N SER A 102 5.44 -5.75 5.02
CA SER A 102 5.01 -7.10 5.35
C SER A 102 6.25 -7.98 5.55
N ALA A 103 6.06 -9.29 5.72
CA ALA A 103 7.18 -10.24 5.73
C ALA A 103 7.97 -10.24 4.40
N ASN A 104 7.33 -9.91 3.28
CA ASN A 104 7.92 -10.05 1.94
C ASN A 104 8.15 -8.72 1.21
N ALA A 105 7.74 -7.61 1.80
CA ALA A 105 7.78 -6.32 1.12
C ALA A 105 8.04 -5.19 2.11
N ARG A 106 8.84 -4.19 1.70
CA ARG A 106 9.02 -2.96 2.44
C ARG A 106 9.19 -1.79 1.49
N LEU A 107 8.45 -0.72 1.70
CA LEU A 107 8.57 0.52 0.92
C LEU A 107 8.41 1.72 1.86
N THR A 108 9.41 2.59 1.88
CA THR A 108 9.35 3.86 2.61
C THR A 108 9.17 5.01 1.63
N PHE A 109 8.25 5.93 1.92
CA PHE A 109 7.90 7.06 1.06
C PHE A 109 7.58 8.31 1.89
N ARG A 110 7.52 9.47 1.23
CA ARG A 110 7.04 10.74 1.80
C ARG A 110 5.87 11.28 0.97
N ILE A 111 4.88 11.86 1.64
CA ILE A 111 3.68 12.49 1.05
C ILE A 111 3.99 13.93 0.68
#